data_AF-A0A8S9X7W6-F1
#
_entry.id   AF-A0A8S9X7W6-F1
#
_cell.length_a   1.000
_cell.length_b   1.000
_cell.length_c   1.000
_cell.angle_alpha   90.00
_cell.angle_beta   90.00
_cell.angle_gamma   90.00
#
_symmetry.space_group_name_H-M   'P 1'
#
loop_
_entity.id
_entity.type
_entity.pdbx_description
1 polymer ?
#
loop_
_entity_poly.entity_id
_entity_poly.type
_entity_poly.pdbx_seq_one_letter_code
_entity_poly.pdbx_strand_id
1 'polypeptide(L)'
;MWRAGWACNAVENIRACLVALERLGVNLEGVSVKELREGSLKSVLALFFALSKYKQRLKLQAEANKAKKHDDMLSSGLSQLFPNHIPGKAQWSQLSM
;
A
#
# COMPACT_ATOMS: atom_id res chain seq x y z
N MET A 1 -2.14 -29.92 -35.82
CA MET A 1 -1.01 -29.02 -35.46
C MET A 1 -1.52 -27.63 -35.04
N TRP A 2 -2.10 -27.47 -33.84
CA TRP A 2 -2.64 -26.16 -33.35
C TRP A 2 -2.13 -25.76 -31.94
N ARG A 3 -1.17 -26.47 -31.35
CA ARG A 3 -0.77 -26.22 -29.94
C ARG A 3 0.29 -25.13 -29.74
N ALA A 4 0.86 -24.54 -30.80
CA ALA A 4 1.97 -23.59 -30.67
C ALA A 4 1.56 -22.12 -30.43
N GLY A 5 0.34 -21.71 -30.82
CA GLY A 5 -0.06 -20.30 -30.78
C GLY A 5 -0.41 -19.75 -29.39
N TRP A 6 -0.73 -20.60 -28.42
CA TRP A 6 -1.29 -20.17 -27.13
C TRP A 6 -0.24 -19.99 -26.02
N ALA A 7 0.89 -20.68 -26.15
CA ALA A 7 1.95 -20.66 -25.13
C ALA A 7 2.73 -19.33 -25.10
N CYS A 8 2.87 -18.64 -26.24
CA CYS A 8 3.50 -17.31 -26.29
C CYS A 8 2.64 -16.27 -25.58
N ASN A 9 1.32 -16.27 -25.86
CA ASN A 9 0.36 -15.32 -25.29
C ASN A 9 0.34 -15.35 -23.76
N ALA A 10 0.41 -16.53 -23.14
CA ALA A 10 0.36 -16.64 -21.68
C ALA A 10 1.57 -15.98 -20.99
N VAL A 11 2.78 -16.15 -21.56
CA VAL A 11 4.02 -15.61 -20.98
C VAL A 11 4.07 -14.09 -21.13
N GLU A 12 3.64 -13.58 -22.28
CA GLU A 12 3.58 -12.14 -22.54
C GLU A 12 2.56 -11.45 -21.65
N ASN A 13 1.39 -12.06 -21.46
CA ASN A 13 0.38 -11.56 -20.52
C ASN A 13 0.94 -11.48 -19.09
N ILE A 14 1.59 -12.54 -18.62
CA ILE A 14 2.20 -12.55 -17.28
C ILE A 14 3.25 -11.43 -17.17
N ARG A 15 4.14 -11.30 -18.16
CA ARG A 15 5.16 -10.25 -18.17
C ARG A 15 4.54 -8.85 -18.13
N ALA A 16 3.55 -8.58 -18.97
CA ALA A 16 2.86 -7.30 -19.02
C ALA A 16 2.18 -6.97 -17.68
N CYS A 17 1.53 -7.95 -17.05
CA CYS A 17 0.92 -7.77 -15.73
C CYS A 17 1.96 -7.44 -14.65
N LEU A 18 3.08 -8.16 -14.58
CA LEU A 18 4.11 -7.89 -13.57
C LEU A 18 4.70 -6.48 -13.73
N VAL A 19 5.00 -6.05 -14.97
CA VAL A 19 5.49 -4.69 -15.25
C VAL A 19 4.46 -3.64 -14.80
N ALA A 20 3.17 -3.85 -15.04
CA ALA A 20 2.13 -2.95 -14.59
C ALA A 20 2.06 -2.87 -13.04
N LEU A 21 2.25 -3.99 -12.35
CA LEU A 21 2.26 -4.03 -10.88
C LEU A 21 3.48 -3.34 -10.26
N GLU A 22 4.66 -3.48 -10.86
CA GLU A 22 5.86 -2.74 -10.43
C GLU A 22 5.65 -1.23 -10.56
N ARG A 23 5.04 -0.78 -11.66
CA ARG A 23 4.69 0.64 -11.86
C ARG A 23 3.68 1.16 -10.82
N LEU A 24 2.84 0.29 -10.26
CA LEU A 24 1.95 0.62 -9.16
C LEU A 24 2.65 0.62 -7.79
N GLY A 25 3.93 0.24 -7.71
CA GLY A 25 4.68 0.15 -6.45
C GLY A 25 4.39 -1.12 -5.65
N VAL A 26 3.94 -2.19 -6.32
CA VAL A 26 3.83 -3.52 -5.71
C VAL A 26 5.23 -4.14 -5.67
N ASN A 27 5.64 -4.66 -4.50
CA ASN A 27 6.93 -5.33 -4.36
C ASN A 27 6.84 -6.76 -4.90
N LEU A 28 7.48 -7.06 -6.02
CA LEU A 28 7.43 -8.36 -6.70
C LEU A 28 8.71 -9.19 -6.52
N GLU A 29 9.50 -8.89 -5.49
CA GLU A 29 10.71 -9.65 -5.16
C GLU A 29 10.41 -11.15 -5.03
N GLY A 30 11.17 -11.97 -5.75
CA GLY A 30 10.99 -13.43 -5.78
C GLY A 30 9.83 -13.92 -6.65
N VAL A 31 9.22 -13.07 -7.49
CA VAL A 31 8.21 -13.48 -8.48
C VAL A 31 8.83 -13.50 -9.88
N SER A 32 8.93 -14.69 -10.49
CA SER A 32 9.41 -14.87 -11.85
C SER A 32 8.28 -15.23 -12.82
N VAL A 33 8.30 -14.62 -14.01
CA VAL A 33 7.37 -14.92 -15.12
C VAL A 33 7.34 -16.42 -15.44
N LYS A 34 8.51 -17.06 -15.45
CA LYS A 34 8.64 -18.48 -15.78
C LYS A 34 7.99 -19.36 -14.71
N GLU A 35 8.30 -19.09 -13.44
CA GLU A 35 7.74 -19.86 -12.32
C GLU A 35 6.23 -19.67 -12.19
N LEU A 36 5.72 -18.47 -12.51
CA LEU A 36 4.28 -18.21 -12.50
C LEU A 36 3.56 -18.96 -13.63
N ARG A 37 4.17 -19.03 -14.81
CA ARG A 37 3.66 -19.80 -15.96
C ARG A 37 3.68 -21.31 -15.68
N GLU A 38 4.70 -21.79 -14.99
CA GLU A 38 4.85 -23.19 -14.59
C GLU A 38 3.97 -23.56 -13.39
N GLY A 39 3.38 -22.57 -12.70
CA GLY A 39 2.49 -22.80 -11.56
C GLY A 39 3.21 -23.08 -10.25
N SER A 40 4.42 -22.55 -10.06
CA SER A 40 5.15 -22.65 -8.79
C SER A 40 4.34 -22.05 -7.65
N LEU A 41 4.04 -22.87 -6.64
CA LEU A 41 3.26 -22.45 -5.48
C LEU A 41 3.90 -21.26 -4.77
N LYS A 42 5.23 -21.24 -4.65
CA LYS A 42 5.97 -20.15 -4.00
C LYS A 42 5.72 -18.81 -4.70
N SER A 43 5.85 -18.77 -6.02
CA SER A 43 5.73 -17.55 -6.81
C SER A 43 4.28 -17.06 -6.91
N VAL A 44 3.31 -18.00 -6.98
CA VAL A 44 1.88 -17.68 -6.93
C VAL A 44 1.51 -17.07 -5.58
N LEU A 45 1.90 -17.70 -4.46
CA LEU A 45 1.62 -17.17 -3.12
C LEU A 45 2.32 -15.83 -2.87
N ALA A 46 3.58 -15.68 -3.31
CA ALA A 46 4.32 -14.43 -3.20
C ALA A 46 3.59 -13.28 -3.92
N LEU A 47 3.08 -13.51 -5.13
CA LEU A 47 2.28 -12.52 -5.86
C LEU A 47 1.00 -12.13 -5.10
N PHE A 48 0.22 -13.11 -4.62
CA PHE A 48 -0.99 -12.82 -3.85
C PHE A 48 -0.70 -12.08 -2.54
N PHE A 49 0.40 -12.41 -1.87
CA PHE A 49 0.83 -11.73 -0.65
C PHE A 49 1.21 -10.27 -0.94
N ALA A 50 2.00 -10.03 -1.99
CA ALA A 50 2.38 -8.68 -2.42
C ALA A 50 1.15 -7.82 -2.78
N LEU A 51 0.20 -8.38 -3.53
CA LEU A 51 -1.06 -7.71 -3.87
C LEU A 51 -1.93 -7.42 -2.63
N SER A 52 -2.01 -8.37 -1.71
CA SER A 52 -2.75 -8.21 -0.45
C SER A 52 -2.16 -7.08 0.40
N LYS A 53 -0.83 -7.03 0.54
CA LYS A 53 -0.10 -5.96 1.23
C LYS A 53 -0.33 -4.61 0.55
N TYR A 54 -0.30 -4.55 -0.79
CA TYR A 54 -0.60 -3.33 -1.54
C TYR A 54 -2.00 -2.79 -1.21
N LYS A 55 -3.03 -3.65 -1.22
CA LYS A 55 -4.40 -3.24 -0.85
C LYS A 55 -4.52 -2.78 0.61
N GLN A 56 -3.80 -3.40 1.53
CA GLN A 56 -3.78 -2.99 2.93
C GLN A 56 -3.17 -1.60 3.11
N ARG A 57 -2.09 -1.27 2.39
CA ARG A 57 -1.49 0.08 2.40
C ARG A 57 -2.46 1.15 1.91
N LEU A 58 -3.24 0.87 0.85
CA LEU A 58 -4.25 1.80 0.34
C LEU A 58 -5.33 2.13 1.37
N LYS A 59 -5.78 1.14 2.15
CA LYS A 59 -6.78 1.37 3.22
C LYS A 59 -6.22 2.25 4.35
N LEU A 60 -5.03 1.92 4.83
CA LEU A 60 -4.38 2.68 5.90
C LEU A 60 -4.14 4.14 5.49
N GLN A 61 -3.77 4.39 4.23
CA GLN A 61 -3.61 5.75 3.72
C GLN A 61 -4.92 6.53 3.67
N ALA A 62 -6.03 5.88 3.31
CA ALA A 62 -7.35 6.51 3.30
C ALA A 62 -7.83 6.86 4.72
N GLU A 63 -7.59 5.98 5.69
CA GLU A 63 -7.93 6.20 7.10
C GLU A 63 -7.04 7.29 7.73
N ALA A 64 -5.74 7.29 7.43
CA ALA A 64 -4.83 8.34 7.89
C ALA A 64 -5.21 9.73 7.35
N ASN A 65 -5.68 9.82 6.10
CA ASN A 65 -6.18 11.08 5.55
C ASN A 65 -7.50 11.54 6.21
N LYS A 66 -8.35 10.61 6.67
CA LYS A 66 -9.54 10.97 7.46
C LYS A 66 -9.17 11.48 8.85
N ALA A 67 -8.20 10.86 9.52
CA ALA A 67 -7.77 11.25 10.85
C ALA A 67 -7.12 12.66 10.86
N LYS A 68 -6.30 13.00 9.86
CA LYS A 68 -5.73 14.35 9.73
C LYS A 68 -6.80 15.43 9.62
N LYS A 69 -7.86 15.18 8.84
CA LYS A 69 -8.95 16.14 8.63
C LYS A 69 -9.73 16.47 9.92
N HIS A 70 -9.83 15.52 10.85
CA HIS A 70 -10.48 15.76 12.15
C HIS A 70 -9.59 16.58 13.09
N ASP A 71 -8.27 16.36 13.07
CA ASP A 71 -7.31 17.13 13.86
C ASP A 71 -7.21 18.59 13.37
N ASP A 72 -7.17 18.83 12.06
CA ASP A 72 -7.14 20.18 11.47
C ASP A 72 -8.38 21.01 11.85
N MET A 73 -9.55 20.36 11.97
CA MET A 73 -10.80 21.02 12.34
C MET A 73 -10.86 21.35 13.84
N LEU A 74 -10.34 20.49 14.72
CA LEU A 74 -10.18 20.79 16.15
C LEU A 74 -9.13 21.87 16.42
N SER A 75 -8.00 21.84 15.69
CA SER A 75 -6.96 22.84 15.81
C SER A 75 -7.44 24.24 15.41
N SER A 76 -8.17 24.36 14.29
CA SER A 76 -8.72 25.65 13.84
C SER A 76 -9.76 26.23 14.81
N GLY A 77 -10.57 25.38 15.44
CA GLY A 77 -11.56 25.82 16.44
C GLY A 77 -10.94 26.29 17.75
N LEU A 78 -9.87 25.63 18.21
CA LEU A 78 -9.18 26.00 19.46
C LEU A 78 -8.30 27.24 19.31
N SER A 79 -7.75 27.50 18.12
CA SER A 79 -7.01 28.74 17.82
C SER A 79 -7.86 30.01 17.90
N GLN A 80 -9.19 29.91 17.73
CA GLN A 80 -10.09 31.07 17.91
C GLN A 80 -10.45 31.36 19.36
N LEU A 81 -10.28 30.39 20.27
CA LEU A 81 -10.62 30.54 21.69
C LEU A 81 -9.43 30.93 22.57
N PHE A 82 -8.19 30.69 22.12
CA PHE A 82 -6.96 31.02 22.87
C PHE A 82 -5.87 31.58 21.94
N PRO A 83 -5.70 32.92 21.86
CA PRO A 83 -4.73 33.54 20.95
C PRO A 83 -3.25 33.33 21.31
N ASN A 84 -2.95 32.77 22.48
CA ASN A 84 -1.58 32.54 22.94
C ASN A 84 -1.40 31.07 23.34
N HIS A 85 -1.15 30.19 22.36
CA HIS A 85 -0.69 28.83 22.65
C HIS A 85 0.66 28.55 21.99
N ILE A 86 1.63 28.22 22.84
CA ILE A 86 3.00 27.82 22.54
C ILE A 86 2.97 26.48 21.78
N PRO A 87 3.65 26.32 20.62
CA PRO A 87 3.66 25.07 19.89
C PRO A 87 4.68 24.14 20.54
N GLY A 88 4.22 23.14 21.28
CA GLY A 88 5.18 22.26 21.97
C GLY A 88 4.51 21.06 22.61
N LYS A 89 4.53 19.95 21.88
CA LYS A 89 4.10 18.63 22.31
C LYS A 89 5.07 18.10 23.38
N ALA A 90 4.95 18.57 24.62
CA ALA A 90 5.63 18.01 25.79
C ALA A 90 5.15 18.66 27.10
N GLN A 91 3.97 18.30 27.62
CA GLN A 91 3.68 18.58 29.05
C GLN A 91 2.54 17.75 29.67
N TRP A 92 2.44 16.45 29.36
CA TRP A 92 1.45 15.57 30.01
C TRP A 92 2.04 14.65 31.08
N SER A 93 3.25 14.93 31.59
CA SER A 93 3.91 14.09 32.61
C SER A 93 4.04 14.74 33.99
N GLN A 94 3.45 15.91 34.24
CA GLN A 94 3.65 16.65 35.50
C GLN A 94 2.38 16.95 36.31
N LEU A 95 1.24 16.36 35.94
CA LEU A 95 -0.01 16.43 36.72
C LEU A 95 -0.49 15.04 37.14
N SER A 96 0.40 14.27 37.76
CA SER A 96 0.01 13.16 38.64
C SER A 96 0.48 13.50 40.06
N MET A 97 -0.28 14.35 40.74
CA MET A 97 -0.38 14.36 42.20
C MET A 97 -1.73 13.78 42.56
#